data_AF-A0A559RXI5-F1
#
_entry.id   AF-A0A559RXI5-F1
#
_cell.length_a   1.000
_cell.length_b   1.000
_cell.length_c   1.000
_cell.angle_alpha   90.00
_cell.angle_beta   90.00
_cell.angle_gamma   90.00
#
_symmetry.space_group_name_H-M   'P 1'
#
loop_
_entity.id
_entity.type
_entity.pdbx_description
1 polymer ?
#
loop_
_entity_poly.entity_id
_entity_poly.type
_entity_poly.pdbx_seq_one_letter_code
_entity_poly.pdbx_strand_id
1 'polypeptide(L)'
;MSLQDKMKKKIDEHGGIEKVVEFLNSFRLTVNEDDKIYFNNMIDYFSLLFQQTVPVEQHAVEYREASLKTIEVINEYNKENTCETLSFLSELITFKLQSVVNLKEN
;
A
#
# COMPACT_ATOMS: atom_id res chain seq x y z
N MET A 1 -8.97 17.75 -1.94
CA MET A 1 -9.04 16.30 -2.11
C MET A 1 -8.28 15.66 -0.95
N SER A 2 -8.93 14.78 -0.19
CA SER A 2 -8.32 14.12 0.99
C SER A 2 -7.15 13.21 0.57
N LEU A 3 -6.27 12.81 1.50
CA LEU A 3 -5.23 11.84 1.16
C LEU A 3 -5.83 10.50 0.72
N GLN A 4 -6.95 10.09 1.33
CA GLN A 4 -7.73 8.93 0.90
C GLN A 4 -8.12 9.02 -0.58
N ASP A 5 -8.74 10.13 -1.00
CA ASP A 5 -9.17 10.32 -2.39
C ASP A 5 -7.99 10.32 -3.36
N LYS A 6 -6.85 10.91 -2.96
CA LYS A 6 -5.61 10.88 -3.76
C LYS A 6 -5.09 9.46 -3.94
N MET A 7 -5.14 8.65 -2.89
CA MET A 7 -4.73 7.24 -2.97
C MET A 7 -5.69 6.42 -3.83
N LYS A 8 -7.01 6.59 -3.67
CA LYS A 8 -8.02 5.93 -4.52
C LYS A 8 -7.78 6.23 -5.99
N LYS A 9 -7.62 7.52 -6.33
CA LYS A 9 -7.35 7.95 -7.70
C LYS A 9 -6.11 7.27 -8.29
N LYS A 10 -5.02 7.16 -7.53
CA LYS A 10 -3.80 6.46 -7.97
C LYS A 10 -4.03 4.96 -8.22
N ILE A 11 -4.84 4.32 -7.37
CA ILE A 11 -5.23 2.92 -7.54
C ILE A 11 -6.09 2.75 -8.81
N ASP A 12 -7.06 3.63 -9.01
CA ASP A 12 -7.91 3.61 -10.21
C ASP A 12 -7.08 3.82 -11.49
N GLU A 13 -6.11 4.75 -11.47
CA GLU A 13 -5.17 5.00 -12.57
C GLU A 13 -4.25 3.80 -12.87
N HIS A 14 -3.92 2.96 -11.88
CA HIS A 14 -3.12 1.75 -12.06
C HIS A 14 -3.92 0.55 -12.62
N GLY A 15 -5.25 0.66 -12.65
CA GLY A 15 -6.15 -0.39 -13.14
C GLY A 15 -7.22 -0.84 -12.14
N GLY A 16 -7.44 -0.08 -11.07
CA GLY A 16 -8.55 -0.29 -10.13
C GLY A 16 -8.23 -1.22 -8.97
N ILE A 17 -9.07 -1.11 -7.93
CA ILE A 17 -8.89 -1.87 -6.69
C ILE A 17 -9.02 -3.38 -6.88
N GLU A 18 -9.91 -3.84 -7.77
CA GLU A 18 -10.13 -5.27 -8.04
C GLU A 18 -8.84 -5.92 -8.54
N LYS A 19 -8.17 -5.31 -9.53
CA LYS A 19 -6.89 -5.80 -10.07
C LYS A 19 -5.80 -5.86 -9.00
N VAL A 20 -5.71 -4.85 -8.14
CA VAL A 20 -4.74 -4.81 -7.04
C VAL A 20 -5.00 -5.94 -6.04
N VAL A 21 -6.26 -6.14 -5.66
CA VAL A 21 -6.66 -7.17 -4.69
C VAL A 21 -6.47 -8.58 -5.26
N GLU A 22 -6.82 -8.82 -6.53
CA GLU A 22 -6.59 -10.09 -7.22
C GLU A 22 -5.10 -10.43 -7.30
N PHE A 23 -4.28 -9.44 -7.67
CA PHE A 23 -2.83 -9.57 -7.67
C PHE A 23 -2.31 -9.96 -6.27
N LEU A 24 -2.67 -9.20 -5.23
CA LEU A 24 -2.22 -9.44 -3.86
C LEU A 24 -2.65 -10.81 -3.33
N ASN A 25 -3.88 -11.23 -3.62
CA ASN A 25 -4.41 -12.54 -3.22
C ASN A 25 -3.66 -13.71 -3.87
N SER A 26 -3.19 -13.52 -5.10
CA SER A 26 -2.39 -14.52 -5.82
C SER A 26 -0.93 -14.48 -5.35
N PHE A 27 -0.35 -13.29 -5.24
CA PHE A 27 1.04 -13.07 -4.89
C PHE A 27 1.36 -13.54 -3.46
N ARG A 28 0.45 -13.34 -2.50
CA ARG A 28 0.66 -13.85 -1.12
C ARG A 28 0.79 -15.37 -1.03
N LEU A 29 0.41 -16.12 -2.06
CA LEU A 29 0.58 -17.57 -2.11
C LEU A 29 2.00 -17.96 -2.52
N THR A 30 2.78 -17.03 -3.08
CA THR A 30 4.14 -17.26 -3.57
C THR A 30 5.21 -16.76 -2.60
N VAL A 31 4.83 -16.09 -1.51
CA VAL A 31 5.74 -15.56 -0.48
C VAL A 31 5.87 -16.52 0.70
N ASN A 32 6.94 -16.34 1.48
CA ASN A 32 7.15 -17.11 2.71
C ASN A 32 6.06 -16.81 3.75
N GLU A 33 5.79 -17.78 4.64
CA GLU A 33 4.69 -17.69 5.62
C GLU A 33 4.76 -16.41 6.47
N ASP A 34 5.94 -16.06 6.94
CA ASP A 34 6.18 -14.89 7.79
C ASP A 34 5.84 -13.56 7.09
N ASP A 35 5.96 -13.51 5.76
CA ASP A 35 5.72 -12.30 4.99
C ASP A 35 4.25 -12.14 4.55
N LYS A 36 3.46 -13.22 4.60
CA LYS A 36 2.04 -13.19 4.18
C LYS A 36 1.23 -12.13 4.91
N ILE A 37 1.58 -11.86 6.17
CA ILE A 37 0.91 -10.85 6.98
C ILE A 37 0.95 -9.45 6.36
N TYR A 38 2.05 -9.08 5.69
CA TYR A 38 2.18 -7.76 5.06
C TYR A 38 1.24 -7.62 3.86
N PHE A 39 1.10 -8.69 3.06
CA PHE A 39 0.17 -8.71 1.92
C PHE A 39 -1.29 -8.76 2.36
N ASN A 40 -1.60 -9.52 3.41
CA ASN A 40 -2.95 -9.55 3.99
C ASN A 40 -3.35 -8.18 4.53
N ASN A 41 -2.46 -7.52 5.28
CA ASN A 41 -2.70 -6.17 5.79
C ASN A 41 -2.95 -5.16 4.66
N MET A 42 -2.26 -5.29 3.52
CA MET A 42 -2.53 -4.46 2.34
C MET A 42 -3.92 -4.72 1.74
N ILE A 43 -4.30 -5.98 1.58
CA ILE A 43 -5.64 -6.36 1.06
C ILE A 43 -6.74 -5.76 1.94
N ASP A 44 -6.62 -5.95 3.26
CA ASP A 44 -7.60 -5.45 4.23
C ASP A 44 -7.64 -3.93 4.20
N TYR A 45 -6.47 -3.28 4.24
CA TYR A 45 -6.39 -1.82 4.24
C TYR A 45 -6.99 -1.21 2.97
N PHE A 46 -6.67 -1.73 1.78
CA PHE A 46 -7.22 -1.18 0.54
C PHE A 46 -8.71 -1.48 0.37
N SER A 47 -9.21 -2.61 0.87
CA SER A 47 -10.65 -2.88 0.93
C SER A 47 -11.37 -1.84 1.78
N LEU A 48 -10.86 -1.57 3.00
CA LEU A 48 -11.40 -0.52 3.87
C LEU A 48 -11.30 0.87 3.24
N LEU A 49 -10.17 1.16 2.57
CA LEU A 49 -9.97 2.42 1.87
C LEU A 49 -11.10 2.69 0.88
N PHE A 50 -11.57 1.68 0.13
CA PHE A 50 -12.65 1.83 -0.86
C PHE A 50 -14.06 1.78 -0.27
N GLN A 51 -14.27 1.04 0.82
CA GLN A 51 -15.60 0.80 1.39
C GLN A 51 -16.07 1.88 2.37
N GLN A 52 -15.16 2.57 3.06
CA GLN A 52 -15.51 3.53 4.11
C GLN A 52 -14.56 4.73 4.12
N THR A 53 -14.90 5.76 4.89
CA THR A 53 -13.96 6.86 5.19
C THR A 53 -12.89 6.36 6.15
N VAL A 54 -11.62 6.57 5.79
CA VAL A 54 -10.45 6.15 6.56
C VAL A 54 -9.61 7.37 6.90
N PRO A 55 -9.16 7.58 8.15
CA PRO A 55 -8.29 8.69 8.53
C PRO A 55 -6.84 8.40 8.10
N VAL A 56 -6.59 8.43 6.80
CA VAL A 56 -5.34 7.99 6.18
C VAL A 56 -4.13 8.75 6.73
N GLU A 57 -4.25 10.05 6.99
CA GLU A 57 -3.21 10.89 7.55
C GLU A 57 -2.79 10.42 8.96
N GLN A 58 -3.77 10.12 9.83
CA GLN A 58 -3.50 9.58 11.16
C GLN A 58 -2.85 8.20 11.07
N HIS A 59 -3.40 7.30 10.25
CA HIS A 59 -2.85 5.96 10.04
C HIS A 59 -1.42 5.98 9.49
N ALA A 60 -1.07 6.98 8.68
CA ALA A 60 0.29 7.14 8.17
C ALA A 60 1.30 7.53 9.27
N VAL A 61 0.86 8.22 10.32
CA VAL A 61 1.69 8.50 11.51
C VAL A 61 1.75 7.27 12.40
N GLU A 62 0.59 6.73 12.77
CA GLU A 62 0.45 5.65 13.75
C GLU A 62 1.13 4.35 13.28
N TYR A 63 0.94 3.99 12.02
CA TYR A 63 1.47 2.76 11.43
C TYR A 63 2.68 3.01 10.53
N ARG A 64 3.47 4.05 10.83
CA ARG A 64 4.64 4.43 10.03
C ARG A 64 5.64 3.29 9.92
N GLU A 65 6.03 2.69 11.05
CA GLU A 65 7.03 1.61 11.09
C GLU A 65 6.54 0.37 10.33
N ALA A 66 5.29 -0.04 10.55
CA ALA A 66 4.67 -1.14 9.81
C ALA A 66 4.62 -0.87 8.30
N SER A 67 4.34 0.38 7.90
CA SER A 67 4.34 0.80 6.49
C SER A 67 5.74 0.74 5.89
N LEU A 68 6.77 1.17 6.62
CA LEU A 68 8.17 1.08 6.19
C LEU A 68 8.62 -0.38 6.04
N LYS A 69 8.25 -1.25 7.00
CA LYS A 69 8.56 -2.67 6.91
C LYS A 69 7.85 -3.35 5.73
N THR A 70 6.60 -2.97 5.46
CA THR A 70 5.87 -3.45 4.28
C THR A 70 6.57 -3.05 2.99
N ILE A 71 7.06 -1.81 2.88
CA ILE A 71 7.85 -1.35 1.72
C ILE A 71 9.13 -2.17 1.56
N GLU A 72 9.86 -2.41 2.66
CA GLU A 72 11.08 -3.23 2.66
C GLU A 72 10.78 -4.63 2.09
N VAL A 73 9.77 -5.32 2.63
CA VAL A 73 9.36 -6.66 2.17
C VAL A 73 8.97 -6.66 0.68
N ILE A 74 8.16 -5.69 0.24
CA ILE A 74 7.79 -5.55 -1.18
C ILE A 74 9.04 -5.42 -2.04
N ASN A 75 9.97 -4.56 -1.64
CA ASN A 75 11.19 -4.31 -2.42
C ASN A 75 12.07 -5.54 -2.49
N GLU A 76 12.14 -6.37 -1.44
CA GLU A 76 12.88 -7.63 -1.49
C GLU A 76 12.31 -8.60 -2.53
N TYR A 77 10.99 -8.78 -2.55
CA TYR A 77 10.34 -9.61 -3.57
C TYR A 77 10.44 -9.01 -4.99
N ASN A 78 10.58 -7.69 -5.10
CA ASN A 78 10.65 -6.99 -6.38
C ASN A 78 12.07 -6.95 -7.00
N LYS A 79 13.12 -7.31 -6.23
CA LYS A 79 14.52 -7.31 -6.70
C LYS A 79 14.79 -8.35 -7.78
N GLU A 80 14.17 -9.53 -7.67
CA GLU A 80 14.52 -10.65 -8.55
C GLU A 80 13.79 -10.62 -9.89
N ASN A 81 12.54 -10.14 -9.90
CA ASN A 81 11.73 -10.00 -11.10
C ASN A 81 10.90 -8.74 -10.96
N THR A 82 11.33 -7.65 -11.60
CA THR A 82 10.65 -6.35 -11.51
C THR A 82 9.18 -6.49 -11.88
N CYS A 83 8.32 -6.41 -10.87
CA CYS A 83 6.88 -6.53 -10.96
C CYS A 83 6.26 -5.14 -10.85
N GLU A 84 5.55 -4.74 -11.90
CA GLU A 84 4.91 -3.42 -11.98
C GLU A 84 3.97 -3.14 -10.80
N THR A 85 3.16 -4.12 -10.40
CA THR A 85 2.21 -3.96 -9.29
C THR A 85 2.93 -3.85 -7.95
N LEU A 86 4.04 -4.58 -7.72
CA LEU A 86 4.84 -4.41 -6.50
C LEU A 86 5.48 -3.02 -6.44
N SER A 87 6.04 -2.54 -7.56
CA SER A 87 6.59 -1.17 -7.65
C SER A 87 5.52 -0.12 -7.34
N PHE A 88 4.34 -0.26 -7.95
CA PHE A 88 3.21 0.64 -7.68
C PHE A 88 2.82 0.66 -6.19
N LEU A 89 2.74 -0.51 -5.56
CA LEU A 89 2.36 -0.63 -4.15
C LEU A 89 3.37 0.05 -3.22
N SER A 90 4.67 -0.16 -3.42
CA SER A 90 5.70 0.49 -2.61
C SER A 90 5.71 2.01 -2.81
N GLU A 91 5.50 2.48 -4.04
CA GLU A 91 5.36 3.91 -4.36
C GLU A 91 4.11 4.53 -3.72
N LEU A 92 2.97 3.82 -3.73
CA LEU A 92 1.73 4.29 -3.14
C LEU A 92 1.84 4.41 -1.61
N ILE A 93 2.45 3.44 -0.93
CA ILE A 93 2.69 3.50 0.51
C ILE A 93 3.69 4.62 0.81
N THR A 94 4.72 4.80 0.00
CA THR A 94 5.68 5.91 0.13
C THR A 94 5.00 7.26 -0.01
N PHE A 95 4.13 7.42 -1.01
CA PHE A 95 3.33 8.61 -1.22
C PHE A 95 2.45 8.95 -0.01
N LYS A 96 1.79 7.93 0.57
CA LYS A 96 1.02 8.08 1.82
C LYS A 96 1.88 8.65 2.95
N LEU A 97 3.07 8.08 3.17
CA LEU A 97 3.98 8.50 4.24
C LEU A 97 4.56 9.90 4.02
N GLN A 98 4.97 10.23 2.79
CA GLN A 98 5.54 11.54 2.45
C GLN A 98 4.50 12.66 2.55
N SER A 99 3.25 12.38 2.16
CA SER A 99 2.17 13.35 2.23
C SER A 99 1.94 13.89 3.65
N VAL A 100 2.23 13.09 4.69
CA VAL A 100 2.10 13.51 6.09
C VAL A 100 3.36 14.18 6.64
N VAL A 101 4.54 13.83 6.13
CA VAL A 101 5.78 14.56 6.48
C VAL A 101 5.69 16.01 6.00
N ASN A 102 5.23 16.23 4.77
CA ASN A 102 5.09 17.57 4.20
C ASN A 102 4.00 18.43 4.88
N LEU A 103 3.08 17.80 5.61
CA LEU A 103 2.09 18.48 6.46
C LEU A 103 2.67 18.92 7.81
N LYS A 104 3.81 18.39 8.26
CA LYS A 104 4.48 18.82 9.50
C LYS A 104 5.44 19.99 9.29
N GLU A 105 5.82 20.29 8.05
CA GLU A 105 6.74 21.39 7.70
C GLU A 105 6.03 22.68 7.27
N ASN A 106 4.69 22.69 7.21
CA ASN A 106 3.85 23.88 6.99
C ASN A 106 2.98 24.13 8.23
#